data_AF-A0A0Q9ZX89-F1
#
_entry.id   AF-A0A0Q9ZX89-F1
#
_cell.length_a   1.000
_cell.length_b   1.000
_cell.length_c   1.000
_cell.angle_alpha   90.00
_cell.angle_beta   90.00
_cell.angle_gamma   90.00
#
_symmetry.space_group_name_H-M   'P 1'
#
loop_
_entity.id
_entity.type
_entity.pdbx_description
1 polymer ?
#
loop_
_entity_poly.entity_id
_entity_poly.type
_entity_poly.pdbx_seq_one_letter_code
_entity_poly.pdbx_strand_id
1 'polypeptide(L)'
;MINTFIYLMNAYFYQSWWAEYSDLKVNDADVLIHFASKENLDILNSLVQDLEYILANDLAKKVFENNTFDFDPLFNGYASEQAWIESAYKTLMAEIR
;
A
#
# COMPACT_ATOMS: atom_id res chain seq x y z
N MET A 1 13.75 4.79 6.07
CA MET A 1 13.19 3.54 6.63
C MET A 1 11.82 3.42 6.00
N ILE A 2 11.44 2.25 5.48
CA ILE A 2 10.12 2.02 4.84
C ILE A 2 9.37 0.90 5.57
N ASN A 3 9.55 0.85 6.89
CA ASN A 3 9.19 -0.30 7.71
C ASN A 3 7.67 -0.44 7.83
N THR A 4 6.96 0.68 7.87
CA THR A 4 5.50 0.70 7.97
C THR A 4 4.88 0.37 6.62
N PHE A 5 5.51 0.79 5.52
CA PHE A 5 5.16 0.32 4.19
C PHE A 5 5.31 -1.20 4.07
N ILE A 6 6.47 -1.76 4.46
CA ILE A 6 6.68 -3.22 4.46
C ILE A 6 5.66 -3.93 5.36
N TYR A 7 5.31 -3.35 6.51
CA TYR A 7 4.28 -3.86 7.39
C TYR A 7 2.91 -3.92 6.70
N LEU A 8 2.46 -2.82 6.08
CA LEU A 8 1.23 -2.79 5.28
C LEU A 8 1.24 -3.93 4.25
N MET A 9 2.32 -4.03 3.46
CA MET A 9 2.42 -5.02 2.38
C MET A 9 2.31 -6.46 2.91
N ASN A 10 2.95 -6.77 4.04
CA ASN A 10 2.98 -8.13 4.57
C ASN A 10 1.75 -8.48 5.41
N ALA A 11 1.13 -7.53 6.08
CA ALA A 11 0.01 -7.79 7.00
C ALA A 11 -1.36 -7.65 6.33
N TYR A 12 -1.49 -6.81 5.29
CA TYR A 12 -2.76 -6.49 4.65
C TYR A 12 -2.82 -6.91 3.18
N PHE A 13 -1.68 -6.96 2.49
CA PHE A 13 -1.56 -7.43 1.10
C PHE A 13 -0.91 -8.82 0.99
N TYR A 14 -1.15 -9.68 1.98
CA TYR A 14 -0.62 -11.04 2.03
C TYR A 14 -1.31 -11.99 1.04
N GLN A 15 -0.76 -13.19 0.84
CA GLN A 15 -1.32 -14.18 -0.08
C GLN A 15 -2.83 -14.41 0.13
N SER A 16 -3.61 -14.21 -0.92
CA SER A 16 -5.08 -14.29 -0.91
C SER A 16 -5.81 -13.20 -0.12
N TRP A 17 -5.18 -12.04 0.12
CA TRP A 17 -5.84 -10.86 0.69
C TRP A 17 -7.19 -10.56 0.01
N TRP A 18 -7.27 -10.74 -1.31
CA TRP A 18 -8.49 -10.56 -2.09
C TRP A 18 -9.65 -11.48 -1.68
N ALA A 19 -9.37 -12.66 -1.12
CA ALA A 19 -10.43 -13.58 -0.70
C ALA A 19 -11.23 -13.06 0.50
N GLU A 20 -10.64 -12.20 1.34
CA GLU A 20 -11.31 -11.60 2.50
C GLU A 20 -12.30 -10.50 2.12
N TYR A 21 -12.12 -9.89 0.96
CA TYR A 21 -12.95 -8.78 0.50
C TYR A 21 -14.05 -9.22 -0.48
N SER A 22 -14.20 -10.53 -0.72
CA SER A 22 -15.40 -11.25 -1.22
C SER A 22 -16.05 -10.82 -2.55
N ASP A 23 -15.56 -9.79 -3.24
CA ASP A 23 -16.10 -9.34 -4.52
C ASP A 23 -15.13 -9.64 -5.68
N LEU A 24 -15.63 -9.99 -6.86
CA LEU A 24 -14.82 -10.31 -8.05
C LEU A 24 -14.06 -9.09 -8.62
N LYS A 25 -14.23 -7.93 -7.98
CA LYS A 25 -13.54 -6.67 -8.23
C LYS A 25 -12.91 -6.16 -6.93
N VAL A 26 -12.12 -6.99 -6.26
CA VAL A 26 -11.38 -6.53 -5.09
C VAL A 26 -10.55 -5.30 -5.46
N ASN A 27 -10.85 -4.21 -4.77
CA ASN A 27 -10.19 -2.93 -4.94
C ASN A 27 -9.10 -2.83 -3.86
N ASP A 28 -7.85 -2.72 -4.26
CA ASP A 28 -6.72 -2.49 -3.35
C ASP A 28 -6.92 -1.22 -2.49
N ALA A 29 -7.76 -0.28 -2.94
CA ALA A 29 -8.20 0.84 -2.11
C ALA A 29 -8.98 0.40 -0.85
N ASP A 30 -9.80 -0.65 -0.92
CA ASP A 30 -10.57 -1.12 0.25
C ASP A 30 -9.65 -1.71 1.33
N VAL A 31 -8.52 -2.30 0.92
CA VAL A 31 -7.48 -2.77 1.85
C VAL A 31 -6.82 -1.60 2.57
N LEU A 32 -6.53 -0.51 1.84
CA LEU A 32 -5.95 0.70 2.42
C LEU A 32 -6.94 1.40 3.38
N ILE A 33 -8.23 1.43 3.03
CA ILE A 33 -9.28 1.94 3.92
C ILE A 33 -9.41 1.06 5.16
N HIS A 34 -9.37 -0.27 4.99
CA HIS A 34 -9.40 -1.19 6.11
C HIS A 34 -8.22 -0.96 7.06
N PHE A 35 -7.00 -0.86 6.52
CA PHE A 35 -5.80 -0.49 7.28
C PHE A 35 -6.01 0.82 8.04
N ALA A 36 -6.46 1.88 7.36
CA ALA A 36 -6.70 3.19 7.96
C ALA A 36 -7.71 3.13 9.13
N SER A 37 -8.72 2.26 9.02
CA SER A 37 -9.74 2.08 10.06
C SER A 37 -9.29 1.26 11.28
N LYS A 38 -8.21 0.48 11.15
CA LYS A 38 -7.72 -0.46 12.18
C LYS A 38 -6.51 0.05 12.94
N GLU A 39 -5.65 0.79 12.27
CA GLU A 39 -4.42 1.28 12.86
C GLU A 39 -4.59 2.60 13.61
N ASN A 40 -3.64 2.91 14.49
CA ASN A 40 -3.62 4.19 15.19
C ASN A 40 -2.92 5.29 14.36
N LEU A 41 -3.17 6.55 14.73
CA LEU A 41 -2.68 7.72 14.01
C LEU A 41 -1.15 7.75 13.85
N ASP A 42 -0.38 7.22 14.81
CA ASP A 42 1.08 7.17 14.72
C ASP A 42 1.55 6.22 13.60
N ILE A 43 0.90 5.07 13.47
CA ILE A 43 1.14 4.12 12.38
C ILE A 43 0.74 4.72 11.04
N LEU A 44 -0.42 5.38 10.97
CA LEU A 44 -0.89 6.04 9.74
C LEU A 44 0.08 7.14 9.29
N ASN A 45 0.51 8.01 10.20
CA ASN A 45 1.50 9.05 9.90
C ASN A 45 2.85 8.46 9.49
N SER A 46 3.27 7.36 10.10
CA SER A 46 4.51 6.67 9.71
C SER A 46 4.41 6.09 8.29
N LEU A 47 3.25 5.52 7.93
CA LEU A 47 3.03 5.03 6.57
C LEU A 47 3.03 6.18 5.55
N VAL A 48 2.40 7.31 5.86
CA VAL A 48 2.45 8.52 5.02
C VAL A 48 3.89 8.97 4.78
N GLN A 49 4.70 9.04 5.84
CA GLN A 49 6.12 9.39 5.72
C GLN A 49 6.92 8.39 4.86
N ASP A 50 6.64 7.09 5.01
CA ASP A 50 7.27 6.05 4.18
C ASP A 50 6.92 6.23 2.69
N LEU A 51 5.65 6.49 2.37
CA LEU A 51 5.19 6.72 1.00
C LEU A 51 5.79 8.00 0.41
N GLU A 52 5.81 9.10 1.17
CA GLU A 52 6.45 10.35 0.76
C GLU A 52 7.95 10.16 0.48
N TYR A 53 8.63 9.39 1.34
CA TYR A 53 10.03 9.05 1.14
C TYR A 53 10.25 8.25 -0.14
N ILE A 54 9.40 7.24 -0.41
CA ILE A 54 9.51 6.43 -1.63
C ILE A 54 9.28 7.28 -2.88
N LEU A 55 8.24 8.12 -2.89
CA LEU A 55 7.89 8.99 -4.01
C LEU A 55 8.97 10.05 -4.27
N ALA A 56 9.46 10.72 -3.22
CA ALA A 56 10.45 11.79 -3.34
C ALA A 56 11.82 11.30 -3.84
N ASN A 57 12.11 10.01 -3.71
CA ASN A 57 13.40 9.41 -4.08
C ASN A 57 13.30 8.44 -5.28
N ASP A 58 12.14 8.36 -5.95
CA ASP A 58 11.88 7.46 -7.08
C ASP A 58 12.24 5.99 -6.77
N LEU A 59 11.83 5.52 -5.59
CA LEU A 59 12.23 4.21 -5.06
C LEU A 59 11.21 3.10 -5.33
N ALA A 60 10.03 3.40 -5.90
CA ALA A 60 8.91 2.46 -5.97
C ALA A 60 9.32 1.10 -6.54
N LYS A 61 9.87 1.09 -7.76
CA LYS A 61 10.34 -0.13 -8.42
C LYS A 61 11.37 -0.88 -7.57
N LYS A 62 12.36 -0.17 -7.04
CA LYS A 62 13.42 -0.76 -6.20
C LYS A 62 12.87 -1.37 -4.92
N VAL A 63 11.81 -0.81 -4.34
CA VAL A 63 11.16 -1.36 -3.15
C VAL A 63 10.48 -2.68 -3.46
N PHE A 64 9.72 -2.76 -4.56
CA PHE A 64 9.07 -4.01 -4.98
C PHE A 64 10.09 -5.08 -5.43
N GLU A 65 11.18 -4.71 -6.09
CA GLU A 65 12.23 -5.67 -6.50
C GLU A 65 13.01 -6.25 -5.31
N ASN A 66 13.21 -5.47 -4.23
CA ASN A 66 14.01 -5.90 -3.08
C ASN A 66 13.22 -6.65 -2.00
N ASN A 67 11.90 -6.71 -2.10
CA ASN A 67 11.04 -7.35 -1.13
C ASN A 67 10.18 -8.41 -1.81
N THR A 68 9.88 -9.49 -1.11
CA THR A 68 9.02 -10.56 -1.62
C THR A 68 7.58 -10.31 -1.18
N PHE A 69 6.90 -9.37 -1.84
CA PHE A 69 5.49 -9.09 -1.58
C PHE A 69 4.57 -9.99 -2.40
N ASP A 70 3.44 -10.40 -1.81
CA ASP A 70 2.42 -11.18 -2.52
C ASP A 70 1.58 -10.31 -3.48
N PHE A 71 1.54 -9.00 -3.24
CA PHE A 71 0.90 -8.03 -4.12
C PHE A 71 1.89 -7.45 -5.12
N ASP A 72 1.46 -7.46 -6.39
CA ASP A 72 2.18 -6.84 -7.50
C ASP A 72 1.26 -5.80 -8.19
N PRO A 73 1.62 -4.51 -8.18
CA PRO A 73 0.90 -3.45 -8.86
C PRO A 73 0.59 -3.72 -10.34
N LEU A 74 1.54 -4.32 -11.07
CA LEU A 74 1.44 -4.53 -12.50
C LEU A 74 0.41 -5.63 -12.82
N PHE A 75 0.37 -6.70 -12.02
CA PHE A 75 -0.67 -7.73 -12.14
C PHE A 75 -2.06 -7.20 -11.77
N ASN A 76 -2.14 -6.14 -10.97
CA ASN A 76 -3.38 -5.46 -10.59
C ASN A 76 -3.76 -4.28 -11.51
N GLY A 77 -3.10 -4.15 -12.67
CA GLY A 77 -3.50 -3.22 -13.73
C GLY A 77 -2.94 -1.81 -13.62
N TYR A 78 -2.00 -1.55 -12.70
CA TYR A 78 -1.31 -0.27 -12.63
C TYR A 78 -0.23 -0.18 -13.72
N ALA A 79 0.00 1.05 -14.21
CA ALA A 79 1.03 1.31 -15.23
C ALA A 79 2.47 1.17 -14.70
N SER A 80 2.66 1.28 -13.39
CA SER A 80 3.92 1.11 -12.67
C SER A 80 3.69 0.96 -11.17
N GLU A 81 4.70 0.50 -10.44
CA GLU A 81 4.71 0.50 -8.98
C GLU A 81 4.58 1.92 -8.42
N GLN A 82 5.20 2.89 -9.09
CA GLN A 82 5.08 4.32 -8.76
C GLN A 82 3.62 4.78 -8.83
N ALA A 83 2.89 4.41 -9.89
CA ALA A 83 1.49 4.78 -10.05
C ALA A 83 0.61 4.22 -8.93
N TRP A 84 0.91 3.01 -8.45
CA TRP A 84 0.22 2.42 -7.31
C TRP A 84 0.56 3.15 -6.00
N ILE A 85 1.83 3.45 -5.72
CA ILE A 85 2.23 4.19 -4.52
C ILE A 85 1.58 5.59 -4.48
N GLU A 86 1.48 6.27 -5.62
CA GLU A 86 0.77 7.55 -5.71
C GLU A 86 -0.73 7.42 -5.42
N SER A 87 -1.36 6.33 -5.89
CA SER A 87 -2.76 6.00 -5.59
C SER A 87 -2.93 5.75 -4.09
N ALA A 88 -2.07 4.91 -3.51
CA ALA A 88 -2.11 4.54 -2.10
C ALA A 88 -1.95 5.76 -1.17
N TYR A 89 -1.00 6.64 -1.49
CA TYR A 89 -0.81 7.91 -0.77
C TYR A 89 -2.07 8.77 -0.78
N LYS A 90 -2.72 8.94 -1.95
CA LYS A 90 -3.96 9.73 -2.06
C LYS A 90 -5.09 9.14 -1.25
N THR A 91 -5.27 7.82 -1.28
CA THR A 91 -6.29 7.12 -0.51
C THR A 91 -6.06 7.32 0.99
N LEU A 92 -4.86 7.07 1.49
CA LEU A 92 -4.55 7.22 2.92
C LEU A 92 -4.70 8.66 3.41
N MET A 93 -4.28 9.64 2.62
CA MET A 93 -4.44 11.05 2.96
C MET A 93 -5.90 11.51 2.99
N ALA A 94 -6.81 10.80 2.30
CA ALA A 94 -8.24 11.06 2.38
C ALA A 94 -8.85 10.49 3.68
N GLU A 95 -8.36 9.33 4.16
CA GLU A 95 -8.87 8.65 5.35
C GLU A 95 -8.33 9.20 6.68
N ILE A 96 -7.15 9.85 6.68
CA ILE A 96 -6.51 10.40 7.90
C ILE A 96 -7.10 11.78 8.30
N ARG A 97 -7.90 12.41 7.44
CA ARG A 97 -8.48 13.76 7.65
C ARG A 97 -9.72 13.74 8.52
#